data_AF-A0A2P4YH15-F1
#
_entry.id   AF-A0A2P4YH15-F1
#
_cell.length_a   1.000
_cell.length_b   1.000
_cell.length_c   1.000
_cell.angle_alpha   90.00
_cell.angle_beta   90.00
_cell.angle_gamma   90.00
#
_symmetry.space_group_name_H-M   'P 1'
#
loop_
_entity.id
_entity.type
_entity.pdbx_description
1 polymer ?
#
loop_
_entity_poly.entity_id
_entity_poly.type
_entity_poly.pdbx_seq_one_letter_code
_entity_poly.pdbx_strand_id
1 'polypeptide(L)'
;MARTNSALTMSMGTVNMWGFSPAFDVCTGLPEWSNEKSEAFAAGNDEEKVSAEPINILLTGPGDVRHVLATIARRHRWESAMKNRPVHIYILEKPIETLARDLLLIQVALDFNVPLRQRCNSFLEIFGNARVQERTSAYIEQQAKMLMDFVYNDRGPIAGLVDISHLKMRTHDDLIDSFRSWFQIVKFDVDSLRDHRLRHYYEVRYDYRDNLIDWDYTMNLKKIENASVIHIRQYRKWRNSGVAFEFGDQLYTVPNRTMASYTEANKKHHGSVLCRGL
;
A
#
# COMPACT_ATOMS: atom_id res chain seq x y z
N MET A 1 9.95 -8.65 29.73
CA MET A 1 10.12 -7.23 30.11
C MET A 1 9.29 -6.38 29.17
N ALA A 2 8.30 -5.67 29.72
CA ALA A 2 7.38 -4.82 28.98
C ALA A 2 8.14 -3.66 28.35
N ARG A 3 8.10 -3.57 27.02
CA ARG A 3 8.48 -2.36 26.29
C ARG A 3 7.47 -1.29 26.69
N THR A 4 7.89 -0.05 26.94
CA THR A 4 6.92 1.04 27.10
C THR A 4 6.17 1.18 25.78
N ASN A 5 4.83 1.14 25.80
CA ASN A 5 4.02 1.26 24.58
C ASN A 5 4.44 2.49 23.74
N SER A 6 4.91 3.55 24.39
CA SER A 6 5.42 4.78 23.76
C SER A 6 6.57 4.56 22.78
N ALA A 7 7.62 3.78 23.13
CA ALA A 7 8.78 3.59 22.24
C ALA A 7 8.42 2.74 21.01
N LEU A 8 7.52 1.76 21.20
CA LEU A 8 6.97 0.93 20.13
C LEU A 8 6.11 1.76 19.17
N THR A 9 5.22 2.61 19.69
CA THR A 9 4.38 3.47 18.86
C THR A 9 5.20 4.52 18.10
N MET A 10 6.22 5.12 18.74
CA MET A 10 7.09 6.10 18.07
C MET A 10 7.99 5.48 17.00
N SER A 11 8.40 4.22 17.15
CA SER A 11 9.21 3.51 16.16
C SER A 11 8.41 2.93 14.99
N MET A 12 7.10 2.68 15.16
CA MET A 12 6.19 2.23 14.09
C MET A 12 5.97 3.28 12.99
N GLY A 13 6.34 4.54 13.25
CA GLY A 13 6.08 5.65 12.33
C GLY A 13 4.66 6.17 12.50
N THR A 14 4.41 7.37 12.00
CA THR A 14 3.12 8.07 12.13
C THR A 14 2.15 7.76 11.00
N VAL A 15 2.67 7.25 9.88
CA VAL A 15 1.90 6.87 8.69
C VAL A 15 1.99 5.36 8.52
N ASN A 16 0.82 4.73 8.43
CA ASN A 16 0.73 3.31 8.16
C ASN A 16 0.72 3.07 6.63
N MET A 17 1.78 2.47 6.11
CA MET A 17 1.97 2.22 4.67
C MET A 17 1.51 0.83 4.21
N TRP A 18 1.11 -0.02 5.16
CA TRP A 18 0.62 -1.38 4.92
C TRP A 18 -0.45 -1.71 5.94
N GLY A 19 -1.55 -2.34 5.53
CA GLY A 19 -2.51 -2.84 6.52
C GLY A 19 -2.03 -4.14 7.20
N PHE A 20 -2.74 -4.56 8.26
CA PHE A 20 -2.33 -5.69 9.10
C PHE A 20 -3.15 -6.98 8.92
N SER A 21 -3.94 -7.09 7.85
CA SER A 21 -4.80 -8.24 7.57
C SER A 21 -4.42 -8.94 6.25
N PRO A 22 -4.71 -10.25 6.10
CA PRO A 22 -4.63 -10.90 4.80
C PRO A 22 -5.54 -10.21 3.78
N ALA A 23 -5.11 -10.18 2.52
CA ALA A 23 -5.95 -9.68 1.44
C ALA A 23 -7.14 -10.62 1.20
N PHE A 24 -8.34 -10.05 1.13
CA PHE A 24 -9.57 -10.76 0.83
C PHE A 24 -10.40 -9.95 -0.16
N ASP A 25 -11.33 -10.63 -0.82
CA ASP A 25 -12.30 -9.99 -1.70
C ASP A 25 -13.40 -9.38 -0.84
N VAL A 26 -13.55 -8.07 -0.93
CA VAL A 26 -14.42 -7.30 -0.02
C VAL A 26 -15.90 -7.57 -0.25
N CYS A 27 -16.26 -8.22 -1.37
CA CYS A 27 -17.63 -8.64 -1.65
C CYS A 27 -17.93 -10.05 -1.11
N THR A 28 -16.93 -10.77 -0.59
CA THR A 28 -17.16 -12.07 0.05
C THR A 28 -17.98 -11.90 1.33
N GLY A 29 -19.03 -12.70 1.49
CA GLY A 29 -19.91 -12.65 2.67
C GLY A 29 -21.01 -11.58 2.62
N LEU A 30 -21.23 -10.92 1.47
CA LEU A 30 -22.45 -10.14 1.28
C LEU A 30 -23.68 -11.06 1.39
N PRO A 31 -24.82 -10.59 1.94
CA PRO A 31 -26.04 -11.40 2.06
C PRO A 31 -26.53 -11.96 0.72
N GLU A 32 -26.16 -11.31 -0.38
CA GLU A 32 -26.45 -11.71 -1.76
C GLU A 32 -25.67 -12.97 -2.18
N TRP A 33 -24.62 -13.35 -1.43
CA TRP A 33 -23.88 -14.61 -1.57
C TRP A 33 -24.52 -15.75 -0.75
N SER A 34 -25.24 -15.42 0.33
CA SER A 34 -26.00 -16.41 1.10
C SER A 34 -27.35 -16.65 0.43
N ASN A 35 -27.56 -17.87 -0.07
CA ASN A 35 -28.78 -18.36 -0.74
C ASN A 35 -30.09 -18.30 0.08
N GLU A 36 -30.19 -17.52 1.16
CA GLU A 36 -31.39 -17.44 2.00
C GLU A 36 -32.53 -16.57 1.43
N LYS A 37 -32.40 -16.08 0.19
CA LYS A 37 -33.53 -15.48 -0.56
C LYS A 37 -33.90 -16.20 -1.86
N SER A 38 -33.45 -17.45 -2.03
CA SER A 38 -33.75 -18.23 -3.23
C SER A 38 -35.06 -19.04 -3.17
N GLU A 39 -35.86 -18.92 -2.10
CA GLU A 39 -37.18 -19.60 -2.02
C GLU A 39 -38.39 -18.73 -2.37
N ALA A 40 -38.23 -17.41 -2.60
CA ALA A 40 -39.35 -16.53 -2.97
C ALA A 40 -39.51 -16.31 -4.49
N PHE A 41 -38.59 -16.82 -5.32
CA PHE A 41 -38.58 -16.60 -6.77
C PHE A 41 -38.78 -17.88 -7.61
N ALA A 42 -39.13 -19.01 -6.99
CA ALA A 42 -39.43 -20.25 -7.71
C ALA A 42 -40.88 -20.28 -8.23
N ALA A 43 -41.24 -19.32 -9.09
CA ALA A 43 -42.41 -19.39 -9.96
C ALA A 43 -42.30 -18.38 -11.11
N GLY A 44 -41.37 -18.61 -12.04
CA GLY A 44 -41.32 -17.84 -13.30
C GLY A 44 -40.08 -18.15 -14.12
N ASN A 45 -40.29 -18.66 -15.34
CA ASN A 45 -39.27 -18.76 -16.40
C ASN A 45 -38.90 -17.35 -16.91
N ASP A 46 -38.19 -16.57 -16.09
CA ASP A 46 -37.59 -15.31 -16.53
C ASP A 46 -36.08 -15.42 -16.41
N GLU A 47 -35.38 -15.15 -17.52
CA GLU A 47 -33.94 -14.93 -17.56
C GLU A 47 -33.51 -14.10 -16.34
N GLU A 48 -32.57 -14.63 -15.55
CA GLU A 48 -32.03 -14.00 -14.34
C GLU A 48 -31.87 -12.48 -14.56
N LYS A 49 -32.79 -11.69 -13.98
CA LYS A 49 -32.63 -10.24 -13.89
C LYS A 49 -31.43 -9.97 -12.98
N VAL A 50 -30.23 -9.97 -13.56
CA VAL A 50 -29.01 -9.49 -12.93
C VAL A 50 -29.33 -8.11 -12.38
N SER A 51 -29.31 -7.96 -11.05
CA SER A 51 -29.56 -6.67 -10.40
C SER A 51 -28.53 -5.66 -10.91
N ALA A 52 -28.97 -4.65 -11.66
CA ALA A 52 -28.09 -3.60 -12.18
C ALA A 52 -27.61 -2.64 -11.08
N GLU A 53 -28.11 -2.78 -9.85
CA GLU A 53 -27.75 -1.90 -8.73
C GLU A 53 -26.29 -2.09 -8.31
N PRO A 54 -25.53 -1.00 -8.18
CA PRO A 54 -24.12 -1.06 -7.81
C PRO A 54 -23.94 -1.51 -6.36
N ILE A 55 -22.94 -2.36 -6.13
CA ILE A 55 -22.48 -2.74 -4.79
C ILE A 55 -21.54 -1.63 -4.30
N ASN A 56 -21.87 -0.99 -3.17
CA ASN A 56 -21.06 0.08 -2.60
C ASN A 56 -20.38 -0.41 -1.31
N ILE A 57 -19.05 -0.33 -1.25
CA ILE A 57 -18.24 -0.81 -0.11
C ILE A 57 -17.30 0.30 0.34
N LEU A 58 -17.26 0.58 1.64
CA LEU A 58 -16.31 1.52 2.24
C LEU A 58 -15.19 0.76 2.96
N LEU A 59 -13.94 1.02 2.58
CA LEU A 59 -12.74 0.60 3.28
C LEU A 59 -12.17 1.78 4.07
N THR A 60 -12.20 1.68 5.40
CA THR A 60 -11.66 2.71 6.30
C THR A 60 -10.25 2.35 6.74
N GLY A 61 -9.26 3.13 6.29
CA GLY A 61 -7.84 2.93 6.59
C GLY A 61 -7.31 1.54 6.25
N PRO A 62 -7.54 1.00 5.03
CA PRO A 62 -6.98 -0.29 4.64
C PRO A 62 -5.44 -0.31 4.68
N GLY A 63 -4.79 0.84 4.56
CA GLY A 63 -3.34 1.04 4.60
C GLY A 63 -2.62 0.75 3.29
N ASP A 64 -3.22 -0.05 2.42
CA ASP A 64 -2.77 -0.34 1.06
C ASP A 64 -3.91 -0.93 0.18
N VAL A 65 -3.63 -1.07 -1.11
CA VAL A 65 -4.61 -1.50 -2.14
C VAL A 65 -4.87 -3.01 -2.21
N ARG A 66 -4.34 -3.84 -1.29
CA ARG A 66 -4.43 -5.30 -1.42
C ARG A 66 -5.86 -5.83 -1.51
N HIS A 67 -6.80 -5.21 -0.81
CA HIS A 67 -8.20 -5.63 -0.79
C HIS A 67 -8.87 -5.31 -2.12
N VAL A 68 -8.55 -4.15 -2.71
CA VAL A 68 -8.99 -3.76 -4.06
C VAL A 68 -8.46 -4.76 -5.09
N LEU A 69 -7.14 -5.02 -5.08
CA LEU A 69 -6.53 -5.95 -6.02
C LEU A 69 -7.03 -7.40 -5.84
N ALA A 70 -7.25 -7.86 -4.60
CA ALA A 70 -7.81 -9.18 -4.33
C ALA A 70 -9.23 -9.30 -4.86
N THR A 71 -10.05 -8.26 -4.72
CA THR A 71 -11.43 -8.20 -5.23
C THR A 71 -11.42 -8.24 -6.76
N ILE A 72 -10.63 -7.40 -7.42
CA ILE A 72 -10.48 -7.40 -8.88
C ILE A 72 -10.03 -8.78 -9.38
N ALA A 73 -9.00 -9.35 -8.75
CA ALA A 73 -8.44 -10.63 -9.16
C ALA A 73 -9.40 -11.80 -8.96
N ARG A 74 -10.29 -11.75 -7.95
CA ARG A 74 -11.24 -12.82 -7.63
C ARG A 74 -12.61 -12.66 -8.29
N ARG A 75 -12.89 -11.53 -8.95
CA ARG A 75 -14.15 -11.25 -9.65
C ARG A 75 -14.57 -12.32 -10.66
N HIS A 76 -13.62 -13.00 -11.30
CA HIS A 76 -13.91 -14.10 -12.23
C HIS A 76 -14.56 -15.33 -11.56
N ARG A 77 -14.45 -15.45 -10.22
CA ARG A 77 -14.98 -16.56 -9.41
C ARG A 77 -16.38 -16.28 -8.86
N TRP A 78 -16.93 -15.09 -9.11
CA TRP A 78 -18.24 -14.71 -8.62
C TRP A 78 -19.34 -15.45 -9.37
N GLU A 79 -20.46 -15.66 -8.67
CA GLU A 79 -21.68 -16.18 -9.26
C GLU A 79 -22.17 -15.26 -10.39
N SER A 80 -22.82 -15.84 -11.40
CA SER A 80 -23.27 -15.13 -12.61
C SER A 80 -24.11 -13.89 -12.27
N ALA A 81 -24.99 -14.00 -11.27
CA ALA A 81 -25.85 -12.92 -10.79
C ALA A 81 -25.07 -11.71 -10.24
N MET A 82 -23.88 -11.92 -9.65
CA MET A 82 -23.03 -10.84 -9.11
C MET A 82 -21.97 -10.36 -10.09
N LYS A 83 -21.53 -11.23 -11.01
CA LYS A 83 -20.37 -11.01 -11.89
C LYS A 83 -20.48 -9.72 -12.73
N ASN A 84 -21.69 -9.39 -13.17
CA ASN A 84 -21.95 -8.23 -14.04
C ASN A 84 -22.35 -6.96 -13.27
N ARG A 85 -22.47 -7.01 -11.93
CA ARG A 85 -22.89 -5.85 -11.13
C ARG A 85 -21.75 -4.84 -10.97
N PRO A 86 -21.97 -3.53 -11.15
CA PRO A 86 -20.94 -2.54 -10.84
C PRO A 86 -20.56 -2.61 -9.36
N VAL A 87 -19.28 -2.39 -9.05
CA VAL A 87 -18.77 -2.39 -7.68
C VAL A 87 -18.00 -1.10 -7.46
N HIS A 88 -18.45 -0.30 -6.50
CA HIS A 88 -17.80 0.93 -6.10
C HIS A 88 -17.14 0.72 -4.74
N ILE A 89 -15.80 0.79 -4.73
CA ILE A 89 -15.01 0.69 -3.50
C ILE A 89 -14.54 2.09 -3.12
N TYR A 90 -15.08 2.61 -2.02
CA TYR A 90 -14.67 3.87 -1.42
C TYR A 90 -13.51 3.62 -0.47
N ILE A 91 -12.42 4.36 -0.62
CA ILE A 91 -11.23 4.25 0.23
C ILE A 91 -11.11 5.52 1.05
N LEU A 92 -11.17 5.38 2.37
CA LEU A 92 -10.92 6.47 3.31
C LEU A 92 -9.54 6.30 3.93
N GLU A 93 -8.56 7.04 3.40
CA GLU A 93 -7.23 7.16 3.99
C GLU A 93 -7.07 8.52 4.68
N LYS A 94 -6.48 8.51 5.88
CA LYS A 94 -6.20 9.74 6.63
C LYS A 94 -4.89 10.41 6.16
N PRO A 95 -3.76 9.68 6.03
CA PRO A 95 -2.52 10.26 5.53
C PRO A 95 -2.58 10.41 4.01
N ILE A 96 -2.16 11.58 3.52
CA ILE A 96 -2.14 11.84 2.08
C ILE A 96 -1.13 10.93 1.36
N GLU A 97 -0.05 10.57 2.04
CA GLU A 97 0.99 9.71 1.50
C GLU A 97 0.47 8.30 1.23
N THR A 98 -0.40 7.78 2.10
CA THR A 98 -1.05 6.48 1.90
C THR A 98 -2.00 6.54 0.70
N LEU A 99 -2.86 7.56 0.63
CA LEU A 99 -3.77 7.75 -0.52
C LEU A 99 -3.01 7.92 -1.84
N ALA A 100 -1.94 8.70 -1.85
CA ALA A 100 -1.08 8.90 -3.01
C ALA A 100 -0.45 7.56 -3.45
N ARG A 101 0.06 6.76 -2.50
CA ARG A 101 0.60 5.43 -2.77
C ARG A 101 -0.45 4.48 -3.31
N ASP A 102 -1.69 4.54 -2.83
CA ASP A 102 -2.77 3.70 -3.34
C ASP A 102 -3.01 3.96 -4.83
N LEU A 103 -3.08 5.23 -5.22
CA LEU A 103 -3.20 5.63 -6.63
C LEU A 103 -2.02 5.11 -7.47
N LEU A 104 -0.79 5.25 -6.96
CA LEU A 104 0.40 4.74 -7.63
C LEU A 104 0.35 3.22 -7.79
N LEU A 105 0.05 2.48 -6.73
CA LEU A 105 0.03 1.02 -6.75
C LEU A 105 -1.06 0.47 -7.68
N ILE A 106 -2.25 1.11 -7.71
CA ILE A 106 -3.31 0.78 -8.69
C ILE A 106 -2.82 1.05 -10.11
N GLN A 107 -2.25 2.24 -10.38
CA GLN A 107 -1.77 2.59 -11.71
C GLN A 107 -0.68 1.62 -12.19
N VAL A 108 0.28 1.28 -11.33
CA VAL A 108 1.33 0.30 -11.64
C VAL A 108 0.76 -1.10 -11.86
N ALA A 109 -0.23 -1.54 -11.08
CA ALA A 109 -0.87 -2.84 -11.28
C ALA A 109 -1.61 -2.93 -12.63
N LEU A 110 -2.13 -1.81 -13.12
CA LEU A 110 -2.91 -1.68 -14.35
C LEU A 110 -2.08 -1.22 -15.57
N ASP A 111 -0.78 -1.05 -15.44
CA ASP A 111 0.08 -0.67 -16.57
C ASP A 111 0.36 -1.89 -17.48
N PHE A 112 -0.56 -2.20 -18.39
CA PHE A 112 -0.43 -3.36 -19.30
C PHE A 112 0.58 -3.16 -20.43
N ASN A 113 1.23 -1.99 -20.51
CA ASN A 113 2.33 -1.76 -21.45
C ASN A 113 3.65 -2.38 -20.95
N VAL A 114 3.75 -2.67 -19.65
CA VAL A 114 4.91 -3.32 -19.04
C VAL A 114 4.65 -4.82 -18.94
N PRO A 115 5.60 -5.69 -19.35
CA PRO A 115 5.46 -7.13 -19.22
C PRO A 115 5.14 -7.55 -17.77
N LEU A 116 4.21 -8.50 -17.61
CA LEU A 116 3.67 -8.91 -16.31
C LEU A 116 4.74 -9.12 -15.23
N ARG A 117 5.82 -9.84 -15.54
CA ARG A 117 6.91 -10.11 -14.59
C ARG A 117 7.62 -8.83 -14.14
N GLN A 118 7.92 -7.93 -15.07
CA GLN A 118 8.57 -6.66 -14.75
C GLN A 118 7.64 -5.75 -13.94
N ARG A 119 6.35 -5.75 -14.27
CA ARG A 119 5.33 -5.01 -13.53
C ARG A 119 5.17 -5.52 -12.10
N CYS A 120 5.10 -6.84 -11.90
CA CYS A 120 5.07 -7.44 -10.56
C CYS A 120 6.33 -7.10 -9.75
N ASN A 121 7.52 -7.16 -10.36
CA ASN A 121 8.75 -6.79 -9.67
C ASN A 121 8.74 -5.31 -9.26
N SER A 122 8.35 -4.42 -10.17
CA SER A 122 8.26 -2.97 -9.90
C SER A 122 7.23 -2.67 -8.82
N PHE A 123 6.06 -3.33 -8.88
CA PHE A 123 5.03 -3.23 -7.85
C PHE A 123 5.59 -3.61 -6.47
N LEU A 124 6.26 -4.76 -6.35
CA LEU A 124 6.81 -5.24 -5.09
C LEU A 124 7.94 -4.35 -4.56
N GLU A 125 8.79 -3.83 -5.45
CA GLU A 125 9.80 -2.82 -5.10
C GLU A 125 9.17 -1.56 -4.50
N ILE A 126 8.16 -0.99 -5.16
CA ILE A 126 7.43 0.21 -4.70
C ILE A 126 6.68 -0.09 -3.39
N PHE A 127 6.06 -1.26 -3.31
CA PHE A 127 5.23 -1.68 -2.19
C PHE A 127 6.05 -1.84 -0.91
N GLY A 128 7.17 -2.58 -0.94
CA GLY A 128 7.79 -3.07 0.29
C GLY A 128 9.25 -2.70 0.54
N ASN A 129 9.96 -2.13 -0.44
CA ASN A 129 11.37 -1.85 -0.28
C ASN A 129 11.63 -0.40 0.13
N ALA A 130 12.59 -0.20 1.04
CA ALA A 130 13.17 1.11 1.35
C ALA A 130 14.03 1.64 0.19
N ARG A 131 14.56 0.74 -0.65
CA ARG A 131 15.32 1.05 -1.86
C ARG A 131 14.80 0.32 -3.07
N VAL A 132 14.83 1.01 -4.19
CA VAL A 132 14.44 0.49 -5.50
C VAL A 132 15.62 0.54 -6.47
N GLN A 133 15.49 -0.16 -7.59
CA GLN A 133 16.43 0.00 -8.71
C GLN A 133 16.28 1.39 -9.35
N GLU A 134 17.33 1.85 -10.04
CA GLU A 134 17.31 3.13 -10.74
C GLU A 134 16.17 3.23 -11.76
N ARG A 135 15.95 2.16 -12.55
CA ARG A 135 14.82 2.07 -13.48
C ARG A 135 13.46 2.21 -12.80
N THR A 136 13.29 1.63 -11.62
CA THR A 136 12.05 1.68 -10.84
C THR A 136 11.84 3.09 -10.31
N SER A 137 12.90 3.78 -9.89
CA SER A 137 12.82 5.19 -9.47
C SER A 137 12.44 6.11 -10.64
N ALA A 138 12.99 5.89 -11.84
CA ALA A 138 12.62 6.66 -13.03
C ALA A 138 11.16 6.39 -13.43
N TYR A 139 10.75 5.13 -13.35
CA TYR A 139 9.37 4.72 -13.60
C TYR A 139 8.39 5.36 -12.59
N ILE A 140 8.70 5.36 -11.29
CA ILE A 140 7.89 6.07 -10.27
C ILE A 140 7.69 7.55 -10.66
N GLU A 141 8.75 8.25 -11.08
CA GLU A 141 8.63 9.65 -11.48
C GLU A 141 7.73 9.83 -12.71
N GLN A 142 7.82 8.94 -13.70
CA GLN A 142 6.93 8.95 -14.85
C GLN A 142 5.47 8.71 -14.43
N GLN A 143 5.22 7.72 -13.57
CA GLN A 143 3.88 7.44 -13.04
C GLN A 143 3.33 8.62 -12.24
N ALA A 144 4.17 9.27 -11.43
CA ALA A 144 3.82 10.47 -10.66
C ALA A 144 3.37 11.63 -11.56
N LYS A 145 4.07 11.86 -12.68
CA LYS A 145 3.68 12.89 -13.66
C LYS A 145 2.31 12.61 -14.28
N MET A 146 2.00 11.34 -14.58
CA MET A 146 0.67 10.95 -15.07
C MET A 146 -0.41 11.10 -14.00
N LEU A 147 -0.11 10.77 -12.75
CA LEU A 147 -1.03 10.98 -11.63
C LEU A 147 -1.32 12.47 -11.38
N MET A 148 -0.32 13.34 -11.58
CA MET A 148 -0.54 14.78 -11.53
C MET A 148 -1.50 15.25 -12.63
N ASP A 149 -1.33 14.75 -13.87
CA ASP A 149 -2.26 15.07 -14.98
C ASP A 149 -3.67 14.51 -14.71
N PHE A 150 -3.77 13.34 -14.09
CA PHE A 150 -5.04 12.77 -13.61
C PHE A 150 -5.74 13.69 -12.63
N VAL A 151 -5.04 14.15 -11.57
CA VAL A 151 -5.65 15.01 -10.55
C VAL A 151 -6.11 16.36 -11.12
N TYR A 152 -5.39 16.92 -12.11
CA TYR A 152 -5.74 18.20 -12.72
C TYR A 152 -6.82 18.11 -13.81
N ASN A 153 -6.74 17.07 -14.65
CA ASN A 153 -7.46 17.04 -15.93
C ASN A 153 -8.32 15.78 -16.10
N ASP A 154 -8.35 14.87 -15.13
CA ASP A 154 -9.03 13.56 -15.20
C ASP A 154 -8.58 12.74 -16.43
N ARG A 155 -7.27 12.69 -16.66
CA ARG A 155 -6.62 11.98 -17.77
C ARG A 155 -5.63 10.94 -17.30
N GLY A 156 -5.37 9.95 -18.14
CA GLY A 156 -4.35 8.93 -17.90
C GLY A 156 -4.92 7.54 -17.63
N PRO A 157 -4.07 6.57 -17.23
CA PRO A 157 -4.43 5.15 -17.22
C PRO A 157 -5.53 4.76 -16.23
N ILE A 158 -5.69 5.54 -15.16
CA ILE A 158 -6.69 5.28 -14.11
C ILE A 158 -7.92 6.19 -14.23
N ALA A 159 -7.97 7.07 -15.23
CA ALA A 159 -9.14 7.91 -15.51
C ALA A 159 -10.35 7.02 -15.85
N GLY A 160 -11.50 7.33 -15.25
CA GLY A 160 -12.72 6.51 -15.34
C GLY A 160 -12.71 5.21 -14.52
N LEU A 161 -11.59 4.85 -13.88
CA LEU A 161 -11.51 3.75 -12.90
C LEU A 161 -11.49 4.25 -11.46
N VAL A 162 -10.92 5.43 -11.25
CA VAL A 162 -10.81 6.08 -9.94
C VAL A 162 -11.58 7.40 -9.98
N ASP A 163 -12.41 7.63 -8.98
CA ASP A 163 -13.10 8.90 -8.76
C ASP A 163 -12.51 9.60 -7.51
N ILE A 164 -12.11 10.86 -7.66
CA ILE A 164 -11.60 11.72 -6.59
C ILE A 164 -12.55 12.86 -6.23
N SER A 165 -13.77 12.88 -6.79
CA SER A 165 -14.78 13.94 -6.60
C SER A 165 -15.17 14.18 -5.14
N HIS A 166 -15.03 13.18 -4.28
CA HIS A 166 -15.27 13.28 -2.84
C HIS A 166 -14.14 13.97 -2.06
N LEU A 167 -12.98 14.20 -2.68
CA LEU A 167 -11.87 14.91 -2.04
C LEU A 167 -12.09 16.43 -2.09
N LYS A 168 -11.60 17.13 -1.07
CA LYS A 168 -11.58 18.59 -1.07
C LYS A 168 -10.45 19.08 -1.97
N MET A 169 -10.60 20.25 -2.59
CA MET A 169 -9.56 20.85 -3.46
C MET A 169 -8.19 20.93 -2.79
N ARG A 170 -8.13 21.26 -1.48
CA ARG A 170 -6.87 21.23 -0.71
C ARG A 170 -6.18 19.86 -0.73
N THR A 171 -6.95 18.78 -0.67
CA THR A 171 -6.42 17.41 -0.73
C THR A 171 -5.86 17.09 -2.11
N HIS A 172 -6.38 17.71 -3.18
CA HIS A 172 -5.77 17.59 -4.51
C HIS A 172 -4.39 18.24 -4.52
N ASP A 173 -4.22 19.43 -3.95
CA ASP A 173 -2.91 20.08 -3.83
C ASP A 173 -1.94 19.22 -3.00
N ASP A 174 -2.40 18.65 -1.88
CA ASP A 174 -1.59 17.76 -1.04
C ASP A 174 -1.17 16.47 -1.80
N LEU A 175 -2.05 15.90 -2.65
CA LEU A 175 -1.69 14.79 -3.55
C LEU A 175 -0.60 15.20 -4.54
N ILE A 176 -0.75 16.35 -5.18
CA ILE A 176 0.22 16.86 -6.15
C ILE A 176 1.59 17.04 -5.51
N ASP A 177 1.64 17.64 -4.32
CA ASP A 177 2.90 17.83 -3.60
C ASP A 177 3.51 16.48 -3.18
N SER A 178 2.68 15.51 -2.79
CA SER A 178 3.15 14.13 -2.53
C SER A 178 3.80 13.52 -3.77
N PHE A 179 3.18 13.62 -4.95
CA PHE A 179 3.70 13.11 -6.22
C PHE A 179 5.00 13.80 -6.65
N ARG A 180 5.08 15.12 -6.56
CA ARG A 180 6.32 15.89 -6.83
C ARG A 180 7.46 15.45 -5.93
N SER A 181 7.15 15.12 -4.68
CA SER A 181 8.13 14.69 -3.70
C SER A 181 8.84 13.37 -4.09
N TRP A 182 8.27 12.61 -5.03
CA TRP A 182 8.82 11.36 -5.54
C TRP A 182 9.80 11.51 -6.70
N PHE A 183 9.98 12.73 -7.22
CA PHE A 183 10.88 12.97 -8.34
C PHE A 183 12.35 12.69 -7.94
N GLN A 184 13.15 12.20 -8.87
CA GLN A 184 14.54 11.82 -8.65
C GLN A 184 15.39 12.99 -8.15
N ILE A 185 15.08 14.21 -8.60
CA ILE A 185 15.75 15.44 -8.17
C ILE A 185 15.55 15.74 -6.68
N VAL A 186 14.45 15.26 -6.08
CA VAL A 186 14.15 15.48 -4.67
C VAL A 186 15.07 14.58 -3.84
N LYS A 187 15.86 15.19 -2.95
CA LYS A 187 16.73 14.45 -2.03
C LYS A 187 15.89 13.71 -0.99
N PHE A 188 16.25 12.46 -0.74
CA PHE A 188 15.64 11.63 0.29
C PHE A 188 16.70 10.71 0.91
N ASP A 189 17.17 11.06 2.09
CA ASP A 189 18.17 10.27 2.83
C ASP A 189 17.48 9.16 3.62
N VAL A 190 17.13 8.09 2.89
CA VAL A 190 16.48 6.90 3.46
C VAL A 190 17.34 6.22 4.52
N ASP A 191 18.67 6.31 4.42
CA ASP A 191 19.60 5.63 5.34
C ASP A 191 19.56 6.24 6.71
N SER A 192 19.80 7.55 6.79
CA SER A 192 19.84 8.25 8.07
C SER A 192 18.47 8.19 8.76
N LEU A 193 17.38 8.37 8.00
CA LEU A 193 16.01 8.29 8.54
C LEU A 193 15.69 6.90 9.10
N ARG A 194 16.07 5.86 8.36
CA ARG A 194 15.87 4.47 8.80
C ARG A 194 16.76 4.11 9.99
N ASP A 195 18.02 4.53 9.97
CA ASP A 195 18.96 4.31 11.08
C ASP A 195 18.43 4.95 12.37
N HIS A 196 17.97 6.20 12.31
CA HIS A 196 17.33 6.87 13.43
C HIS A 196 16.11 6.09 13.96
N ARG A 197 15.22 5.61 13.08
CA ARG A 197 14.07 4.78 13.49
C ARG A 197 14.52 3.48 14.15
N LEU A 198 15.52 2.80 13.62
CA LEU A 198 16.03 1.55 14.18
C LEU A 198 16.73 1.76 15.52
N ARG A 199 17.51 2.84 15.67
CA ARG A 199 18.11 3.21 16.96
C ARG A 199 17.05 3.48 18.01
N HIS A 200 15.96 4.14 17.63
CA HIS A 200 14.83 4.34 18.54
C HIS A 200 14.09 3.03 18.85
N TYR A 201 13.91 2.14 17.87
CA TYR A 201 13.24 0.85 18.08
C TYR A 201 14.04 -0.12 18.96
N TYR A 202 15.35 -0.21 18.73
CA TYR A 202 16.21 -1.17 19.43
C TYR A 202 16.85 -0.59 20.70
N GLU A 203 16.90 0.74 20.82
CA GLU A 203 17.51 1.48 21.93
C GLU A 203 18.93 0.96 22.23
N VAL A 204 19.25 0.68 23.49
CA VAL A 204 20.56 0.17 23.96
C VAL A 204 20.96 -1.17 23.33
N ARG A 205 20.06 -1.85 22.62
CA ARG A 205 20.31 -3.15 21.97
C ARG A 205 20.53 -3.01 20.46
N TYR A 206 20.63 -1.79 19.93
CA TYR A 206 20.83 -1.54 18.50
C TYR A 206 22.05 -2.27 17.93
N ASP A 207 23.14 -2.32 18.68
CA ASP A 207 24.38 -3.01 18.27
C ASP A 207 24.24 -4.54 18.31
N TYR A 208 23.28 -5.07 19.07
CA TYR A 208 22.98 -6.50 19.18
C TYR A 208 21.68 -6.89 18.46
N ARG A 209 21.20 -6.06 17.52
CA ARG A 209 19.89 -6.23 16.88
C ARG A 209 19.72 -7.53 16.11
N ASP A 210 20.80 -8.13 15.59
CA ASP A 210 20.73 -9.40 14.88
C ASP A 210 20.19 -10.53 15.77
N ASN A 211 20.58 -10.55 17.04
CA ASN A 211 20.05 -11.50 18.02
C ASN A 211 18.54 -11.27 18.25
N LEU A 212 18.11 -10.01 18.27
CA LEU A 212 16.70 -9.65 18.40
C LEU A 212 15.89 -10.03 17.16
N ILE A 213 16.47 -9.88 15.97
CA ILE A 213 15.87 -10.27 14.69
C ILE A 213 15.68 -11.79 14.64
N ASP A 214 16.68 -12.57 15.06
CA ASP A 214 16.59 -14.03 15.10
C ASP A 214 15.53 -14.53 16.10
N TRP A 215 15.44 -13.86 17.24
CA TRP A 215 14.38 -14.12 18.21
C TRP A 215 13.00 -13.78 17.64
N ASP A 216 12.84 -12.62 17.00
CA ASP A 216 11.58 -12.17 16.37
C ASP A 216 11.11 -13.15 15.27
N TYR A 217 12.05 -13.64 14.46
CA TYR A 217 11.80 -14.67 13.46
C TYR A 217 11.25 -15.96 14.09
N THR A 218 11.91 -16.44 15.15
CA THR A 218 11.56 -17.74 15.76
C THR A 218 10.29 -17.65 16.60
N MET A 219 10.10 -16.56 17.32
CA MET A 219 9.01 -16.42 18.29
C MET A 219 7.74 -15.83 17.70
N ASN A 220 7.84 -15.02 16.64
CA ASN A 220 6.69 -14.35 16.03
C ASN A 220 6.48 -14.83 14.60
N LEU A 221 7.43 -14.57 13.67
CA LEU A 221 7.20 -14.83 12.25
C LEU A 221 6.88 -16.30 11.94
N LYS A 222 7.67 -17.24 12.48
CA LYS A 222 7.45 -18.68 12.28
C LYS A 222 6.12 -19.21 12.78
N LYS A 223 5.45 -18.50 13.68
CA LYS A 223 4.14 -18.87 14.22
C LYS A 223 2.97 -18.35 13.38
N ILE A 224 3.24 -17.43 12.45
CA ILE A 224 2.23 -16.93 11.52
C ILE A 224 1.95 -18.03 10.48
N GLU A 225 0.67 -18.32 10.28
CA GLU A 225 0.22 -19.27 9.26
C GLU A 225 0.75 -18.84 7.88
N ASN A 226 1.27 -19.80 7.11
CA ASN A 226 1.86 -19.58 5.78
C ASN A 226 3.15 -18.73 5.72
N ALA A 227 3.72 -18.30 6.85
CA ALA A 227 5.00 -17.58 6.86
C ALA A 227 6.23 -18.51 6.73
N SER A 228 6.03 -19.83 6.64
CA SER A 228 7.10 -20.84 6.49
C SER A 228 7.93 -20.68 5.22
N VAL A 229 7.39 -19.98 4.21
CA VAL A 229 8.10 -19.61 2.97
C VAL A 229 9.27 -18.65 3.21
N ILE A 230 9.27 -17.90 4.32
CA ILE A 230 10.28 -16.89 4.61
C ILE A 230 11.46 -17.55 5.35
N HIS A 231 12.62 -17.58 4.71
CA HIS A 231 13.84 -18.10 5.32
C HIS A 231 14.51 -17.05 6.24
N ILE A 232 15.14 -17.49 7.34
CA ILE A 232 15.79 -16.60 8.31
C ILE A 232 16.81 -15.65 7.67
N ARG A 233 17.57 -16.10 6.67
CA ARG A 233 18.56 -15.26 5.96
C ARG A 233 17.89 -14.10 5.23
N GLN A 234 16.75 -14.34 4.57
CA GLN A 234 15.99 -13.29 3.87
C GLN A 234 15.38 -12.33 4.88
N TYR A 235 14.78 -12.85 5.95
CA TYR A 235 14.22 -12.04 7.02
C TYR A 235 15.27 -11.13 7.65
N ARG A 236 16.45 -11.67 8.01
CA ARG A 236 17.55 -10.89 8.59
C ARG A 236 18.09 -9.84 7.63
N LYS A 237 18.25 -10.20 6.34
CA LYS A 237 18.68 -9.26 5.30
C LYS A 237 17.69 -8.09 5.20
N TRP A 238 16.39 -8.37 5.05
CA TRP A 238 15.35 -7.35 5.00
C TRP A 238 15.34 -6.46 6.25
N ARG A 239 15.41 -7.05 7.45
CA ARG A 239 15.42 -6.29 8.71
C ARG A 239 16.63 -5.36 8.84
N ASN A 240 17.75 -5.66 8.18
CA ASN A 240 18.93 -4.81 8.19
C ASN A 240 18.98 -3.83 6.99
N SER A 241 18.55 -4.21 5.80
CA SER A 241 18.66 -3.38 4.59
C SER A 241 17.40 -2.57 4.26
N GLY A 242 16.22 -3.02 4.72
CA GLY A 242 14.93 -2.50 4.30
C GLY A 242 14.49 -2.97 2.91
N VAL A 243 15.21 -3.90 2.28
CA VAL A 243 14.86 -4.47 0.96
C VAL A 243 14.20 -5.84 1.19
N ALA A 244 12.89 -5.92 0.97
CA ALA A 244 12.09 -7.13 1.16
C ALA A 244 12.06 -8.01 -0.09
N PHE A 245 12.00 -7.37 -1.26
CA PHE A 245 11.84 -8.02 -2.55
C PHE A 245 13.08 -7.81 -3.42
N GLU A 246 13.75 -8.92 -3.73
CA GLU A 246 14.96 -8.96 -4.55
C GLU A 246 14.79 -9.94 -5.71
N PHE A 247 15.16 -9.51 -6.92
CA PHE A 247 15.02 -10.29 -8.14
C PHE A 247 16.37 -10.43 -8.87
N GLY A 248 16.90 -11.65 -8.92
CA GLY A 248 18.18 -11.94 -9.58
C GLY A 248 19.34 -11.14 -9.00
N ASP A 249 20.30 -10.78 -9.85
CA ASP A 249 21.52 -10.06 -9.46
C ASP A 249 21.36 -8.52 -9.51
N GLN A 250 20.15 -8.02 -9.31
CA GLN A 250 19.84 -6.59 -9.39
C GLN A 250 20.28 -5.84 -8.13
N LEU A 251 20.66 -4.57 -8.31
CA LEU A 251 21.10 -3.69 -7.22
C LEU A 251 20.02 -2.66 -6.85
N TYR A 252 19.75 -2.52 -5.56
CA TYR A 252 18.78 -1.57 -5.00
C TYR A 252 19.55 -0.43 -4.34
N THR A 253 19.86 0.61 -5.11
CA THR A 253 20.73 1.71 -4.67
C THR A 253 19.98 3.02 -4.45
N VAL A 254 18.83 3.20 -5.10
CA VAL A 254 18.08 4.45 -5.09
C VAL A 254 17.00 4.42 -4.00
N PRO A 255 16.81 5.49 -3.23
CA PRO A 255 15.81 5.50 -2.17
C PRO A 255 14.38 5.44 -2.74
N ASN A 256 13.53 4.63 -2.12
CA ASN A 256 12.11 4.57 -2.47
C ASN A 256 11.38 5.80 -1.90
N ARG A 257 11.32 6.88 -2.69
CA ARG A 257 10.69 8.15 -2.25
C ARG A 257 9.20 8.01 -1.95
N THR A 258 8.55 6.99 -2.47
CA THR A 258 7.14 6.70 -2.18
C THR A 258 6.91 6.24 -0.75
N MET A 259 7.98 5.86 -0.03
CA MET A 259 7.94 5.50 1.40
C MET A 259 8.17 6.70 2.33
N ALA A 260 8.38 7.90 1.78
CA ALA A 260 8.51 9.09 2.60
C ALA A 260 7.16 9.42 3.25
N SER A 261 7.17 9.63 4.56
CA SER A 261 6.06 10.14 5.35
C SER A 261 6.42 11.49 5.94
N TYR A 262 5.44 12.34 6.23
CA TYR A 262 5.68 13.59 6.96
C TYR A 262 4.92 13.59 8.29
N THR A 263 5.52 14.23 9.28
CA THR A 263 4.88 14.46 10.57
C THR A 263 5.03 15.93 10.93
N GLU A 264 3.93 16.54 11.36
CA GLU A 264 3.97 17.87 11.96
C GLU A 264 4.77 17.83 13.26
N ALA A 265 5.79 18.67 13.33
CA ALA A 265 6.63 18.86 14.50
C ALA A 265 6.64 20.35 14.86
N ASN A 266 6.56 20.68 16.15
CA ASN A 266 6.68 22.07 16.58
C ASN A 266 8.14 22.42 16.85
N LYS A 267 8.71 23.32 16.05
CA LYS A 267 10.04 23.85 16.34
C LYS A 267 9.89 24.92 17.43
N LYS A 268 10.68 24.81 18.51
CA LYS A 268 10.57 25.60 19.76
C LYS A 268 10.46 27.13 19.58
N HIS A 269 10.78 27.68 18.40
CA HIS A 269 10.71 29.10 18.06
C HIS A 269 10.15 29.44 16.66
N HIS A 270 9.68 28.47 15.86
CA HIS A 270 9.28 28.70 14.46
C HIS A 270 7.90 28.12 14.08
N GLY A 271 7.07 27.78 15.06
CA GLY A 271 5.75 27.19 14.81
C GLY A 271 5.83 25.71 14.34
N SER A 272 4.73 25.22 13.79
CA SER A 272 4.64 23.87 13.23
C SER A 272 5.44 23.76 11.92
N VAL A 273 6.26 22.72 11.80
CA VAL A 273 7.07 22.37 10.63
C VAL A 273 6.82 20.92 10.26
N LEU A 274 6.77 20.62 8.97
CA LEU A 274 6.70 19.23 8.51
C LEU A 274 8.10 18.61 8.52
N CYS A 275 8.27 17.55 9.31
CA CYS A 275 9.47 16.75 9.35
C CYS A 275 9.26 15.48 8.51
N ARG A 276 10.15 15.26 7.52
CA ARG A 276 10.13 14.07 6.69
C ARG A 276 10.71 12.88 7.46
N GLY A 277 9.97 11.77 7.50
CA GLY A 277 10.35 10.47 8.02
C GLY A 277 10.27 9.39 6.94
N LEU A 278 10.83 8.22 7.26
CA LEU A 278 10.46 6.94 6.65
C LEU A 278 9.40 6.32 7.54
#